data_AF-A0A258SHM6-F1
#
_entry.id   AF-A0A258SHM6-F1
#
_cell.length_a   1.000
_cell.length_b   1.000
_cell.length_c   1.000
_cell.angle_alpha   90.00
_cell.angle_beta   90.00
_cell.angle_gamma   90.00
#
_symmetry.space_group_name_H-M   'P 1'
#
loop_
_entity.id
_entity.type
_entity.pdbx_description
1 polymer ?
#
loop_
_entity_poly.entity_id
_entity_poly.type
_entity_poly.pdbx_seq_one_letter_code
_entity_poly.pdbx_strand_id
1 'polypeptide(L)'
;KVWADLDMPSRHAYGKALRTVKTCVGSEWCRFGTQDSTKLGVDLEKIFWKMWAPHKVKLAVSGCPRNCAEVAIKDVGIIGVDSGWEIYVAGNGGIKTEVAQFLIKVKTEAEVIEYTGAFLQLYREEARYLDRTVHYVERVGLDYVKKKILDDHEGRKALHERMLFALSVEKDPWIERTQESKFAHEFEALAV
;
A
#
# COMPACT_ATOMS: atom_id res chain seq x y z
N LYS A 1 -22.65 13.69 11.57
CA LYS A 1 -22.33 12.52 10.70
C LYS A 1 -20.81 12.45 10.62
N VAL A 2 -20.14 11.67 11.47
CA VAL A 2 -18.70 11.89 11.81
C VAL A 2 -17.77 12.10 10.62
N TRP A 3 -17.88 11.31 9.54
CA TRP A 3 -17.02 11.43 8.36
C TRP A 3 -17.30 12.69 7.53
N ALA A 4 -18.58 13.06 7.39
CA ALA A 4 -18.97 14.30 6.72
C ALA A 4 -18.56 15.53 7.54
N ASP A 5 -18.69 15.46 8.87
CA ASP A 5 -18.29 16.54 9.77
C ASP A 5 -16.76 16.77 9.75
N LEU A 6 -15.99 15.72 9.42
CA LEU A 6 -14.53 15.76 9.28
C LEU A 6 -14.05 16.08 7.86
N ASP A 7 -14.95 16.23 6.89
CA ASP A 7 -14.62 16.30 5.44
C ASP A 7 -13.67 15.17 5.00
N MET A 8 -13.93 13.96 5.49
CA MET A 8 -13.10 12.77 5.25
C MET A 8 -13.94 11.62 4.70
N PRO A 9 -13.45 10.88 3.69
CA PRO A 9 -14.10 9.65 3.27
C PRO A 9 -13.94 8.57 4.36
N SER A 10 -14.98 7.73 4.55
CA SER A 10 -14.92 6.58 5.45
C SER A 10 -13.88 5.52 5.02
N ARG A 11 -13.38 5.61 3.78
CA ARG A 11 -12.37 4.72 3.14
C ARG A 11 -12.73 3.22 3.23
N HIS A 12 -11.81 2.37 2.79
CA HIS A 12 -11.96 0.91 2.76
C HIS A 12 -11.62 0.21 4.08
N ALA A 13 -11.97 0.80 5.24
CA ALA A 13 -11.51 0.35 6.57
C ALA A 13 -11.71 -1.15 6.85
N TYR A 14 -12.76 -1.76 6.29
CA TYR A 14 -13.06 -3.20 6.43
C TYR A 14 -12.86 -4.03 5.16
N GLY A 15 -12.51 -3.39 4.03
CA GLY A 15 -12.33 -4.05 2.74
C GLY A 15 -11.06 -4.92 2.65
N LYS A 16 -11.03 -5.77 1.62
CA LYS A 16 -9.81 -6.42 1.12
C LYS A 16 -9.09 -5.44 0.20
N ALA A 17 -8.51 -4.43 0.83
CA ALA A 17 -7.91 -3.27 0.17
C ALA A 17 -6.67 -2.81 0.94
N LEU A 18 -6.05 -1.74 0.46
CA LEU A 18 -5.01 -1.01 1.19
C LEU A 18 -5.56 -0.52 2.54
N ARG A 19 -4.79 -0.76 3.60
CA ARG A 19 -4.94 -0.11 4.91
C ARG A 19 -4.03 1.10 4.99
N THR A 20 -4.33 1.99 5.93
CA THR A 20 -3.53 3.20 6.21
C THR A 20 -2.04 2.92 6.15
N VAL A 21 -1.32 3.77 5.43
CA VAL A 21 0.13 3.65 5.30
C VAL A 21 0.76 4.12 6.60
N LYS A 22 1.43 3.21 7.31
CA LYS A 22 2.08 3.57 8.59
C LYS A 22 3.39 4.29 8.32
N THR A 23 3.59 5.45 8.92
CA THR A 23 4.85 6.20 8.82
C THR A 23 5.50 6.35 10.19
N CYS A 24 6.81 6.58 10.19
CA CYS A 24 7.44 7.29 11.30
C CYS A 24 7.43 8.79 11.00
N VAL A 25 7.84 9.61 11.97
CA VAL A 25 7.80 11.07 11.83
C VAL A 25 8.83 11.66 10.84
N GLY A 26 9.72 10.84 10.27
CA GLY A 26 10.63 11.21 9.18
C GLY A 26 11.71 12.24 9.57
N SER A 27 12.44 12.74 8.58
CA SER A 27 13.44 13.81 8.73
C SER A 27 12.86 15.16 9.14
N GLU A 28 11.54 15.35 8.99
CA GLU A 28 10.85 16.57 9.39
C GLU A 28 10.89 16.78 10.93
N TRP A 29 10.71 15.70 11.71
CA TRP A 29 10.61 15.79 13.17
C TRP A 29 11.59 14.90 13.94
N CYS A 30 12.18 13.89 13.31
CA CYS A 30 13.13 12.99 13.96
C CYS A 30 14.57 13.44 13.70
N ARG A 31 15.36 13.62 14.76
CA ARG A 31 16.81 13.89 14.65
C ARG A 31 17.62 12.78 13.96
N PHE A 32 17.04 11.59 13.82
CA PHE A 32 17.65 10.44 13.12
C PHE A 32 17.01 10.19 11.75
N GLY A 33 15.98 10.95 11.39
CA GLY A 33 15.29 10.79 10.13
C GLY A 33 16.21 11.19 8.99
N THR A 34 16.43 10.26 8.06
CA THR A 34 17.29 10.44 6.89
C THR A 34 16.50 10.96 5.70
N GLN A 35 15.25 10.49 5.59
CA GLN A 35 14.32 10.82 4.52
C GLN A 35 12.96 11.23 5.09
N ASP A 36 12.18 11.96 4.30
CA ASP A 36 10.81 12.35 4.65
C ASP A 36 9.83 11.19 4.43
N SER A 37 9.68 10.35 5.47
CA SER A 37 8.73 9.24 5.41
C SER A 37 7.27 9.66 5.48
N THR A 38 6.97 10.82 6.05
CA THR A 38 5.59 11.28 6.24
C THR A 38 5.00 11.64 4.88
N LYS A 39 5.71 12.47 4.12
CA LYS A 39 5.30 12.86 2.76
C LYS A 39 5.16 11.65 1.85
N LEU A 40 6.17 10.78 1.78
CA LEU A 40 6.10 9.58 0.95
C LEU A 40 4.96 8.63 1.36
N GLY A 41 4.68 8.50 2.66
CA GLY A 41 3.55 7.71 3.12
C GLY A 41 2.20 8.29 2.70
N VAL A 42 2.04 9.62 2.77
CA VAL A 42 0.86 10.33 2.29
C VAL A 42 0.68 10.14 0.77
N ASP A 43 1.76 10.23 0.00
CA ASP A 43 1.72 10.06 -1.45
C ASP A 43 1.32 8.63 -1.83
N LEU A 44 1.94 7.62 -1.21
CA LEU A 44 1.56 6.22 -1.39
C LEU A 44 0.08 5.97 -1.03
N GLU A 45 -0.40 6.55 0.06
CA GLU A 45 -1.79 6.40 0.46
C GLU A 45 -2.74 7.06 -0.55
N LYS A 46 -2.46 8.29 -0.98
CA LYS A 46 -3.29 9.00 -1.97
C LYS A 46 -3.32 8.32 -3.34
N ILE A 47 -2.24 7.65 -3.73
CA ILE A 47 -2.18 6.93 -5.00
C ILE A 47 -2.96 5.63 -4.89
N PHE A 48 -2.72 4.81 -3.86
CA PHE A 48 -3.18 3.42 -3.81
C PHE A 48 -4.44 3.17 -2.97
N TRP A 49 -5.06 4.17 -2.32
CA TRP A 49 -6.18 3.95 -1.38
C TRP A 49 -7.42 3.27 -1.99
N LYS A 50 -7.63 3.38 -3.31
CA LYS A 50 -8.73 2.74 -4.03
C LYS A 50 -8.46 1.29 -4.42
N MET A 51 -7.27 0.77 -4.12
CA MET A 51 -6.86 -0.55 -4.59
C MET A 51 -7.62 -1.67 -3.86
N TRP A 52 -8.41 -2.44 -4.60
CA TRP A 52 -8.85 -3.78 -4.20
C TRP A 52 -7.75 -4.80 -4.39
N ALA A 53 -7.65 -5.73 -3.44
CA ALA A 53 -6.63 -6.76 -3.42
C ALA A 53 -7.23 -8.12 -2.99
N PRO A 54 -6.58 -9.24 -3.33
CA PRO A 54 -7.00 -10.58 -2.91
C PRO A 54 -7.20 -10.70 -1.39
N HIS A 55 -6.43 -9.94 -0.62
CA HIS A 55 -6.60 -9.77 0.82
C HIS A 55 -6.16 -8.36 1.28
N LYS A 56 -6.42 -7.98 2.55
CA LYS A 56 -5.94 -6.73 3.17
C LYS A 56 -4.43 -6.56 3.02
N VAL A 57 -4.01 -5.38 2.55
CA VAL A 57 -2.60 -5.00 2.29
C VAL A 57 -2.21 -3.85 3.22
N LYS A 58 -1.00 -3.91 3.79
CA LYS A 58 -0.44 -2.85 4.63
C LYS A 58 0.87 -2.37 4.03
N LEU A 59 1.02 -1.06 3.93
CA LEU A 59 2.25 -0.39 3.57
C LEU A 59 2.83 0.32 4.79
N ALA A 60 4.15 0.47 4.83
CA ALA A 60 4.78 1.39 5.78
C ALA A 60 6.04 2.04 5.21
N VAL A 61 6.33 3.24 5.72
CA VAL A 61 7.51 4.02 5.39
C VAL A 61 8.24 4.42 6.68
N SER A 62 9.49 4.00 6.83
CA SER A 62 10.39 4.53 7.86
C SER A 62 11.44 5.42 7.20
N GLY A 63 11.68 6.61 7.74
CA GLY A 63 12.65 7.56 7.19
C GLY A 63 14.10 7.22 7.49
N CYS A 64 14.39 6.15 8.24
CA CYS A 64 15.74 5.68 8.57
C CYS A 64 15.73 4.17 8.93
N PRO A 65 16.91 3.50 8.98
CA PRO A 65 17.03 2.08 9.31
C PRO A 65 16.55 1.67 10.71
N ARG A 66 16.21 2.62 11.59
CA ARG A 66 15.63 2.32 12.91
C ARG A 66 14.24 1.69 12.82
N ASN A 67 13.58 1.77 11.67
CA ASN A 67 12.39 0.97 11.36
C ASN A 67 11.21 1.18 12.33
N CYS A 68 11.00 2.43 12.80
CA CYS A 68 9.94 2.75 13.76
C CYS A 68 8.51 2.50 13.22
N ALA A 69 8.34 2.36 11.90
CA ALA A 69 7.05 2.04 11.28
C ALA A 69 6.79 0.53 11.13
N GLU A 70 7.66 -0.32 11.69
CA GLU A 70 7.68 -1.78 11.56
C GLU A 70 7.49 -2.26 10.12
N VAL A 71 8.31 -1.69 9.23
CA VAL A 71 8.39 -1.95 7.79
C VAL A 71 8.61 -3.42 7.50
N ALA A 72 9.46 -4.07 8.30
CA ALA A 72 9.83 -5.48 8.16
C ALA A 72 8.68 -6.48 8.33
N ILE A 73 7.47 -6.07 8.72
CA ILE A 73 6.29 -6.95 8.85
C ILE A 73 5.10 -6.49 8.01
N LYS A 74 5.33 -5.56 7.07
CA LYS A 74 4.29 -5.06 6.15
C LYS A 74 4.33 -5.80 4.82
N ASP A 75 3.19 -5.80 4.14
CA ASP A 75 3.03 -6.44 2.84
C ASP A 75 3.96 -5.78 1.79
N VAL A 76 4.12 -4.44 1.86
CA VAL A 76 5.21 -3.67 1.24
C VAL A 76 5.77 -2.69 2.25
N GLY A 77 7.08 -2.59 2.33
CA GLY A 77 7.77 -1.79 3.31
C GLY A 77 8.90 -0.97 2.71
N ILE A 78 9.01 0.29 3.11
CA ILE A 78 10.01 1.23 2.61
C ILE A 78 10.86 1.76 3.76
N ILE A 79 12.19 1.69 3.62
CA ILE A 79 13.17 2.23 4.56
C ILE A 79 14.03 3.28 3.85
N GLY A 80 14.04 4.50 4.38
CA GLY A 80 14.93 5.57 3.95
C GLY A 80 16.36 5.34 4.44
N VAL A 81 17.32 5.63 3.57
CA VAL A 81 18.77 5.58 3.82
C VAL A 81 19.42 6.79 3.13
N ASP A 82 20.67 7.11 3.47
CA ASP A 82 21.34 8.31 2.91
C ASP A 82 21.39 8.27 1.37
N SER A 83 21.54 7.06 0.82
CA SER A 83 21.64 6.81 -0.62
C SER A 83 20.29 6.62 -1.34
N GLY A 84 19.15 6.79 -0.68
CA GLY A 84 17.81 6.62 -1.27
C GLY A 84 16.84 5.81 -0.41
N TRP A 85 16.17 4.82 -1.02
CA TRP A 85 15.08 4.06 -0.42
C TRP A 85 15.21 2.57 -0.68
N GLU A 86 15.11 1.77 0.36
CA GLU A 86 15.10 0.31 0.30
C GLU A 86 13.66 -0.20 0.39
N ILE A 87 13.28 -1.07 -0.54
CA ILE A 87 11.94 -1.63 -0.66
C ILE A 87 11.99 -3.11 -0.25
N TYR A 88 11.10 -3.48 0.65
CA TYR A 88 10.90 -4.83 1.17
C TYR A 88 9.47 -5.28 0.88
N VAL A 89 9.26 -6.56 0.63
CA VAL A 89 7.95 -7.11 0.27
C VAL A 89 7.65 -8.39 1.05
N ALA A 90 6.38 -8.79 1.06
CA ALA A 90 5.93 -10.08 1.60
C ALA A 90 6.14 -10.26 3.13
N GLY A 91 6.16 -9.18 3.90
CA GLY A 91 6.12 -9.25 5.37
C GLY A 91 4.71 -9.53 5.89
N ASN A 92 4.62 -10.12 7.09
CA ASN A 92 3.34 -10.40 7.73
C ASN A 92 3.44 -10.32 9.25
N GLY A 93 2.74 -9.36 9.87
CA GLY A 93 2.53 -9.32 11.33
C GLY A 93 1.27 -10.07 11.79
N GLY A 94 0.95 -11.20 11.16
CA GLY A 94 -0.24 -12.02 11.47
C GLY A 94 0.03 -13.10 12.52
N ILE A 95 -0.78 -14.17 12.51
CA ILE A 95 -0.59 -15.34 13.38
C ILE A 95 0.82 -15.93 13.21
N LYS A 96 1.23 -16.13 11.96
CA LYS A 96 2.61 -16.47 11.60
C LYS A 96 3.31 -15.17 11.21
N THR A 97 4.25 -14.75 12.04
CA THR A 97 5.05 -13.55 11.76
C THR A 97 6.11 -13.88 10.72
N GLU A 98 6.12 -13.13 9.62
CA GLU A 98 7.09 -13.30 8.54
C GLU A 98 7.79 -11.99 8.26
N VAL A 99 9.11 -12.07 8.10
CA VAL A 99 9.97 -10.91 7.83
C VAL A 99 9.89 -10.58 6.34
N ALA A 100 9.65 -9.30 6.04
CA ALA A 100 9.65 -8.80 4.67
C ALA A 100 11.03 -8.99 4.02
N GLN A 101 11.02 -9.42 2.77
CA GLN A 101 12.22 -9.75 2.02
C GLN A 101 12.66 -8.56 1.17
N PHE A 102 13.97 -8.32 1.09
CA PHE A 102 14.53 -7.20 0.32
C PHE A 102 14.27 -7.37 -1.19
N LEU A 103 13.61 -6.39 -1.79
CA LEU A 103 13.33 -6.34 -3.22
C LEU A 103 14.43 -5.57 -3.95
N ILE A 104 14.55 -4.26 -3.70
CA ILE A 104 15.47 -3.36 -4.40
C ILE A 104 15.73 -2.10 -3.59
N LYS A 105 16.81 -1.39 -3.95
CA LYS A 105 17.13 -0.04 -3.52
C LYS A 105 17.03 0.94 -4.68
N VAL A 106 16.30 2.02 -4.51
CA VAL A 106 16.05 3.06 -5.51
C VAL A 106 16.43 4.44 -4.98
N LYS A 107 16.56 5.44 -5.85
CA LYS A 107 17.01 6.78 -5.45
C LYS A 107 15.87 7.72 -5.13
N THR A 108 14.75 7.60 -5.85
CA THR A 108 13.69 8.62 -5.85
C THR A 108 12.36 8.08 -5.31
N GLU A 109 11.53 8.99 -4.78
CA GLU A 109 10.15 8.70 -4.36
C GLU A 109 9.30 8.16 -5.53
N ALA A 110 9.52 8.69 -6.74
CA ALA A 110 8.84 8.24 -7.96
C ALA A 110 9.14 6.77 -8.28
N GLU A 111 10.41 6.35 -8.16
CA GLU A 111 10.76 4.94 -8.31
C GLU A 111 10.08 4.09 -7.21
N VAL A 112 10.07 4.55 -5.95
CA VAL A 112 9.36 3.81 -4.88
C VAL A 112 7.91 3.55 -5.25
N ILE A 113 7.21 4.56 -5.78
CA ILE A 113 5.83 4.46 -6.23
C ILE A 113 5.70 3.47 -7.41
N GLU A 114 6.58 3.53 -8.41
CA GLU A 114 6.59 2.63 -9.55
C GLU A 114 6.75 1.16 -9.12
N TYR A 115 7.81 0.85 -8.37
CA TYR A 115 8.11 -0.51 -7.93
C TYR A 115 7.03 -1.05 -6.98
N THR A 116 6.49 -0.21 -6.10
CA THR A 116 5.38 -0.59 -5.21
C THR A 116 4.13 -0.91 -6.02
N GLY A 117 3.75 -0.06 -6.96
CA GLY A 117 2.58 -0.29 -7.80
C GLY A 117 2.72 -1.53 -8.68
N ALA A 118 3.91 -1.77 -9.23
CA ALA A 118 4.19 -2.95 -10.04
C ALA A 118 4.09 -4.26 -9.23
N PHE A 119 4.68 -4.30 -8.02
CA PHE A 119 4.56 -5.46 -7.14
C PHE A 119 3.11 -5.73 -6.73
N LEU A 120 2.39 -4.67 -6.35
CA LEU A 120 0.99 -4.79 -5.95
C LEU A 120 0.11 -5.25 -7.12
N GLN A 121 0.38 -4.79 -8.34
CA GLN A 121 -0.38 -5.24 -9.53
C GLN A 121 -0.09 -6.70 -9.84
N LEU A 122 1.18 -7.12 -9.81
CA LEU A 122 1.56 -8.51 -10.04
C LEU A 122 0.87 -9.43 -9.02
N TYR A 123 0.85 -9.03 -7.74
CA TYR A 123 0.13 -9.74 -6.69
C TYR A 123 -1.39 -9.78 -6.94
N ARG A 124 -2.02 -8.68 -7.40
CA ARG A 124 -3.45 -8.66 -7.73
C ARG A 124 -3.80 -9.60 -8.89
N GLU A 125 -2.91 -9.73 -9.86
CA GLU A 125 -3.12 -10.56 -11.06
C GLU A 125 -2.87 -12.05 -10.81
N GLU A 126 -1.89 -12.41 -9.97
CA GLU A 126 -1.43 -13.80 -9.85
C GLU A 126 -1.78 -14.51 -8.51
N ALA A 127 -2.17 -13.76 -7.48
CA ALA A 127 -2.50 -14.36 -6.19
C ALA A 127 -3.92 -14.95 -6.17
N ARG A 128 -4.10 -16.00 -5.37
CA ARG A 128 -5.40 -16.66 -5.21
C ARG A 128 -6.29 -15.82 -4.30
N TYR A 129 -7.59 -16.07 -4.35
CA TYR A 129 -8.53 -15.43 -3.44
C TYR A 129 -8.11 -15.67 -1.97
N LEU A 130 -8.06 -14.60 -1.18
CA LEU A 130 -7.60 -14.57 0.22
C LEU A 130 -6.11 -14.88 0.46
N ASP A 131 -5.29 -14.99 -0.58
CA ASP A 131 -3.83 -15.00 -0.41
C ASP A 131 -3.38 -13.68 0.21
N ARG A 132 -2.44 -13.74 1.15
CA ARG A 132 -1.63 -12.59 1.55
C ARG A 132 -0.44 -12.49 0.59
N THR A 133 0.20 -11.33 0.52
CA THR A 133 1.43 -11.19 -0.29
C THR A 133 2.50 -12.20 0.13
N VAL A 134 2.59 -12.51 1.43
CA VAL A 134 3.49 -13.55 1.92
C VAL A 134 3.19 -14.95 1.35
N HIS A 135 1.93 -15.39 1.34
CA HIS A 135 1.58 -16.71 0.79
C HIS A 135 1.80 -16.77 -0.73
N TYR A 136 1.52 -15.66 -1.42
CA TYR A 136 1.81 -15.51 -2.84
C TYR A 136 3.32 -15.67 -3.11
N VAL A 137 4.17 -14.92 -2.39
CA VAL A 137 5.63 -14.97 -2.57
C VAL A 137 6.23 -16.29 -2.09
N GLU A 138 5.72 -16.91 -1.03
CA GLU A 138 6.10 -18.27 -0.61
C GLU A 138 5.84 -19.30 -1.73
N ARG A 139 4.75 -19.12 -2.50
CA ARG A 139 4.37 -20.02 -3.59
C ARG A 139 5.19 -19.81 -4.87
N VAL A 140 5.38 -18.56 -5.31
CA VAL A 140 6.07 -18.27 -6.58
C VAL A 140 7.58 -18.09 -6.42
N GLY A 141 8.05 -17.80 -5.21
CA GLY A 141 9.43 -17.47 -4.89
C GLY A 141 9.77 -16.00 -5.15
N LEU A 142 10.63 -15.43 -4.31
CA LEU A 142 11.09 -14.04 -4.48
C LEU A 142 11.85 -13.84 -5.79
N ASP A 143 12.60 -14.85 -6.25
CA ASP A 143 13.35 -14.77 -7.51
C ASP A 143 12.44 -14.61 -8.72
N TYR A 144 11.27 -15.24 -8.71
CA TYR A 144 10.25 -15.03 -9.75
C TYR A 144 9.76 -13.58 -9.75
N VAL A 145 9.46 -13.03 -8.58
CA VAL A 145 9.04 -11.63 -8.42
C VAL A 145 10.15 -10.68 -8.90
N LYS A 146 11.40 -10.94 -8.53
CA LYS A 146 12.55 -10.15 -8.99
C LYS A 146 12.71 -10.21 -10.50
N LYS A 147 12.57 -11.38 -11.12
CA LYS A 147 12.62 -11.51 -12.58
C LYS A 147 11.53 -10.69 -13.28
N LYS A 148 10.31 -10.66 -12.73
CA LYS A 148 9.17 -9.91 -13.31
C LYS A 148 9.23 -8.40 -13.10
N ILE A 149 9.94 -7.93 -12.09
CA ILE A 149 9.93 -6.50 -11.70
C ILE A 149 11.29 -5.84 -11.95
N LEU A 150 12.39 -6.52 -11.60
CA LEU A 150 13.74 -5.97 -11.71
C LEU A 150 14.33 -6.21 -13.10
N ASP A 151 14.23 -7.45 -13.60
CA ASP A 151 14.85 -7.82 -14.88
C ASP A 151 13.99 -7.40 -16.09
N ASP A 152 12.67 -7.38 -15.93
CA ASP A 152 11.70 -6.97 -16.95
C ASP A 152 11.22 -5.52 -16.72
N HIS A 153 12.02 -4.56 -17.20
CA HIS A 153 11.75 -3.13 -17.01
C HIS A 153 10.46 -2.66 -17.70
N GLU A 154 10.20 -3.14 -18.91
CA GLU A 154 9.00 -2.76 -19.67
C GLU A 154 7.76 -3.43 -19.07
N GLY A 155 7.86 -4.70 -18.66
CA GLY A 155 6.80 -5.38 -17.91
C GLY A 155 6.49 -4.70 -16.58
N ARG A 156 7.51 -4.22 -15.84
CA ARG A 156 7.32 -3.44 -14.61
C ARG A 156 6.53 -2.16 -14.86
N LYS A 157 6.91 -1.36 -15.86
CA LYS A 157 6.18 -0.14 -16.21
C LYS A 157 4.74 -0.46 -16.59
N ALA A 158 4.52 -1.49 -17.42
CA ALA A 158 3.18 -1.91 -17.81
C ALA A 158 2.33 -2.38 -16.62
N LEU A 159 2.92 -3.07 -15.64
CA LEU A 159 2.24 -3.42 -14.38
C LEU A 159 1.85 -2.17 -13.59
N HIS A 160 2.76 -1.19 -13.46
CA HIS A 160 2.48 0.06 -12.77
C HIS A 160 1.37 0.86 -13.47
N GLU A 161 1.41 0.98 -14.80
CA GLU A 161 0.39 1.67 -15.60
C GLU A 161 -0.98 1.00 -15.46
N ARG A 162 -1.05 -0.33 -15.49
CA ARG A 162 -2.32 -1.06 -15.24
C ARG A 162 -2.87 -0.82 -13.85
N MET A 163 -2.00 -0.71 -12.84
CA MET A 163 -2.42 -0.32 -11.48
C MET A 163 -3.06 1.06 -11.50
N LEU A 164 -2.39 2.07 -12.07
CA LEU A 164 -2.91 3.44 -12.13
C LEU A 164 -4.22 3.52 -12.92
N PHE A 165 -4.33 2.79 -14.03
CA PHE A 165 -5.55 2.70 -14.82
C PHE A 165 -6.70 2.08 -14.01
N ALA A 166 -6.46 0.99 -13.29
CA ALA A 166 -7.48 0.37 -12.44
C ALA A 166 -7.97 1.32 -11.33
N LEU A 167 -7.10 2.18 -10.80
CA LEU A 167 -7.43 3.12 -9.73
C LEU A 167 -8.16 4.37 -10.24
N SER A 168 -7.97 4.76 -11.51
CA SER A 168 -8.61 5.94 -12.09
C SER A 168 -10.11 5.74 -12.30
N VAL A 169 -10.53 4.50 -12.56
CA VAL A 169 -11.94 4.13 -12.80
C VAL A 169 -12.69 3.75 -11.52
N GLU A 170 -11.98 3.44 -10.43
CA GLU A 170 -12.60 3.00 -9.18
C GLU A 170 -13.33 4.17 -8.48
N LYS A 171 -14.60 3.93 -8.12
CA LYS A 171 -15.45 4.87 -7.38
C LYS A 171 -15.45 4.53 -5.89
N ASP A 172 -15.68 5.53 -5.05
CA ASP A 172 -15.85 5.28 -3.61
C ASP A 172 -17.20 4.55 -3.38
N PRO A 173 -17.19 3.31 -2.85
CA PRO A 173 -18.41 2.54 -2.66
C PRO A 173 -19.37 3.18 -1.64
N TRP A 174 -18.86 4.02 -0.74
CA TRP A 174 -19.69 4.71 0.25
C TRP A 174 -20.41 5.92 -0.35
N ILE A 175 -19.80 6.62 -1.32
CA ILE A 175 -20.47 7.73 -2.03
C ILE A 175 -21.67 7.18 -2.80
N GLU A 176 -21.48 6.08 -3.53
CA GLU A 176 -22.56 5.43 -4.27
C GLU A 176 -23.73 5.08 -3.32
N ARG A 177 -23.45 4.47 -2.17
CA ARG A 177 -24.50 4.06 -1.23
C ARG A 177 -25.17 5.23 -0.51
N THR A 178 -24.41 6.25 -0.12
CA THR A 178 -24.92 7.35 0.73
C THR A 178 -25.54 8.50 -0.06
N GLN A 179 -25.11 8.74 -1.30
CA GLN A 179 -25.54 9.89 -2.10
C GLN A 179 -26.29 9.48 -3.39
N GLU A 180 -25.92 8.36 -4.01
CA GLU A 180 -26.41 7.98 -5.34
C GLU A 180 -27.42 6.82 -5.31
N SER A 181 -27.64 6.19 -4.15
CA SER A 181 -28.47 4.98 -4.05
C SER A 181 -29.81 5.20 -3.35
N LYS A 182 -30.76 4.32 -3.66
CA LYS A 182 -32.04 4.15 -2.94
C LYS A 182 -31.90 3.85 -1.44
N PHE A 183 -30.69 3.51 -0.98
CA PHE A 183 -30.36 3.19 0.41
C PHE A 183 -29.87 4.40 1.22
N ALA A 184 -29.89 5.62 0.67
CA ALA A 184 -29.46 6.82 1.39
C ALA A 184 -30.22 7.01 2.74
N HIS A 185 -31.49 6.60 2.78
CA HIS A 185 -32.33 6.62 3.97
C HIS A 185 -31.79 5.77 5.14
N GLU A 186 -30.95 4.75 4.89
CA GLU A 186 -30.32 3.94 5.94
C GLU A 186 -29.33 4.73 6.81
N PHE A 187 -28.91 5.91 6.35
CA PHE A 187 -27.94 6.78 7.02
C PHE A 187 -28.57 8.04 7.61
N GLU A 188 -29.91 8.12 7.60
CA GLU A 188 -30.66 9.13 8.32
C GLU A 188 -30.72 8.77 9.81
N ALA A 189 -30.68 9.78 10.68
CA ALA A 189 -30.83 9.53 12.11
C ALA A 189 -32.25 9.00 12.35
N LEU A 190 -32.36 7.87 13.06
CA LEU A 190 -33.66 7.41 13.55
C LEU A 190 -34.24 8.52 14.45
N ALA A 191 -35.45 8.97 14.14
CA ALA A 191 -36.16 9.88 15.03
C ALA A 191 -36.37 9.16 16.37
N VAL A 192 -35.81 9.75 17.43
CA VAL A 192 -35.99 9.30 18.82
C VAL A 192 -37.32 9.84 19.32
#